data_AF-A0A7W7MRH4-F1
#
_entry.id   AF-A0A7W7MRH4-F1
#
_cell.length_a   1.000
_cell.length_b   1.000
_cell.length_c   1.000
_cell.angle_alpha   90.00
_cell.angle_beta   90.00
_cell.angle_gamma   90.00
#
_symmetry.space_group_name_H-M   'P 1'
#
loop_
_entity.id
_entity.type
_entity.pdbx_description
1 polymer ?
#
loop_
_entity_poly.entity_id
_entity_poly.type
_entity_poly.pdbx_seq_one_letter_code
_entity_poly.pdbx_strand_id
1 'polypeptide(L)'
;MPSSAYRWRRRWLAAAAVLIAGGTSAVFAMHADAAVPSAPSGMSLVFSDDFTGAAGTGLNRSNWLYDIGTSYPGGAANWGTGEIETMTDSTQNVYQDGNGNLVIKPIRDSAGRWTSGRVETQRTDFAAPAGGKLRIEGRLQQPNVTGAAAAGYWPAFWTLGAAARPVGATNWPSIGEWDIMESINGRNSVFSALHCGVASGGPCNETTGLSSGEHACGTCQTSFHTYAVEYDRGVSPEQLRFYLDGAQYFQVNAGQLDATTWNNATQHGMFVILNVAMGGGFPAAFGGGPTAATQSGVPMLVDYVAVYQSGGTTTPPTTSPTTPPTTTPPTGSVRDAYAQIEAESYDAASAVTKETASEGGQNVAYIGNGDWLQYNNVDFGTGGVRDFVARVASGAAANVSGLVEVRVDSRANAPIGSFALANTGGWQTWRSVPGNVSNVSGRHTVFLTFTSGQPADFVNVNWVQFRR
;
A
#
# COMPACT_ATOMS: atom_id res chain seq x y z
N MET A 1 -52.63 36.42 -77.70
CA MET A 1 -52.95 35.00 -78.01
C MET A 1 -51.61 34.25 -78.18
N PRO A 2 -51.46 32.98 -77.81
CA PRO A 2 -51.75 32.29 -76.54
C PRO A 2 -50.48 31.61 -75.95
N SER A 3 -50.63 30.99 -74.77
CA SER A 3 -49.81 29.87 -74.22
C SER A 3 -48.32 30.15 -73.88
N SER A 4 -47.69 29.61 -72.84
CA SER A 4 -47.80 28.26 -72.26
C SER A 4 -47.21 28.23 -70.85
N ALA A 5 -47.68 27.25 -70.07
CA ALA A 5 -47.30 26.95 -68.69
C ALA A 5 -45.91 26.29 -68.53
N TYR A 6 -45.25 26.54 -67.39
CA TYR A 6 -44.62 25.53 -66.52
C TYR A 6 -44.26 26.21 -65.17
N ARG A 7 -44.91 25.92 -64.03
CA ARG A 7 -44.64 24.82 -63.08
C ARG A 7 -43.14 24.71 -62.75
N TRP A 8 -42.59 24.83 -61.53
CA TRP A 8 -43.04 24.66 -60.14
C TRP A 8 -42.15 25.56 -59.24
N ARG A 9 -42.71 26.32 -58.29
CA ARG A 9 -42.84 26.03 -56.84
C ARG A 9 -41.55 25.49 -56.20
N ARG A 10 -41.03 25.96 -55.06
CA ARG A 10 -41.27 26.99 -54.02
C ARG A 10 -39.93 26.95 -53.25
N ARG A 11 -39.41 28.00 -52.63
CA ARG A 11 -39.75 28.37 -51.25
C ARG A 11 -38.91 29.59 -50.87
N TRP A 12 -39.57 30.46 -50.13
CA TRP A 12 -39.07 31.67 -49.49
C TRP A 12 -38.20 31.31 -48.28
N LEU A 13 -37.17 32.10 -47.97
CA LEU A 13 -37.20 33.05 -46.84
C LEU A 13 -35.79 33.61 -46.56
N ALA A 14 -35.72 34.94 -46.67
CA ALA A 14 -35.00 35.90 -45.84
C ALA A 14 -33.65 35.51 -45.23
N ALA A 15 -32.61 36.15 -45.76
CA ALA A 15 -31.34 36.38 -45.08
C ALA A 15 -31.54 37.33 -43.88
N ALA A 16 -31.01 36.94 -42.72
CA ALA A 16 -30.70 37.85 -41.63
C ALA A 16 -29.27 37.56 -41.16
N ALA A 17 -28.41 38.56 -41.31
CA ALA A 17 -27.00 38.53 -40.94
C ALA A 17 -26.85 38.37 -39.42
N VAL A 18 -26.05 37.39 -38.99
CA VAL A 18 -25.58 37.26 -37.62
C VAL A 18 -24.16 37.83 -37.56
N LEU A 19 -24.03 38.92 -36.79
CA LEU A 19 -22.76 39.55 -36.43
C LEU A 19 -21.94 38.59 -35.56
N ILE A 20 -20.69 38.38 -35.99
CA ILE A 20 -19.66 37.61 -35.29
C ILE A 20 -19.13 38.47 -34.14
N ALA A 21 -19.42 38.07 -32.90
CA ALA A 21 -18.60 38.44 -31.75
C ALA A 21 -17.70 37.25 -31.42
N GLY A 22 -16.45 37.31 -31.88
CA GLY A 22 -15.41 36.34 -31.57
C GLY A 22 -15.02 36.44 -30.10
N GLY A 23 -15.75 35.72 -29.25
CA GLY A 23 -15.27 35.39 -27.91
C GLY A 23 -14.30 34.23 -28.00
N THR A 24 -13.02 34.48 -27.75
CA THR A 24 -12.06 33.42 -27.44
C THR A 24 -12.51 32.76 -26.15
N SER A 25 -13.30 31.70 -26.26
CA SER A 25 -13.53 30.77 -25.15
C SER A 25 -12.18 30.11 -24.87
N ALA A 26 -11.45 30.64 -23.90
CA ALA A 26 -10.40 29.90 -23.24
C ALA A 26 -11.08 28.67 -22.64
N VAL A 27 -10.95 27.53 -23.32
CA VAL A 27 -11.32 26.24 -22.77
C VAL A 27 -10.28 26.00 -21.68
N PHE A 28 -10.59 26.41 -20.45
CA PHE A 28 -9.91 25.88 -19.29
C PHE A 28 -10.23 24.39 -19.29
N ALA A 29 -9.31 23.58 -19.80
CA ALA A 29 -9.23 22.19 -19.43
C ALA A 29 -8.96 22.19 -17.93
N MET A 30 -10.03 22.17 -17.13
CA MET A 30 -9.94 21.70 -15.77
C MET A 30 -9.49 20.26 -15.88
N HIS A 31 -8.18 20.05 -15.75
CA HIS A 31 -7.68 18.76 -15.37
C HIS A 31 -8.26 18.57 -13.98
N ALA A 32 -9.21 17.65 -13.85
CA ALA A 32 -9.54 17.14 -12.54
C ALA A 32 -8.30 16.35 -12.12
N ASP A 33 -7.36 17.01 -11.45
CA ASP A 33 -6.30 16.35 -10.71
C ASP A 33 -7.04 15.54 -9.62
N ALA A 34 -7.31 14.28 -9.91
CA ALA A 34 -7.87 13.34 -8.94
C ALA A 34 -6.78 13.01 -7.92
N ALA A 35 -6.53 13.96 -7.02
CA ALA A 35 -5.65 13.77 -5.89
C ALA A 35 -6.31 12.78 -4.92
N VAL A 36 -5.49 11.89 -4.36
CA VAL A 36 -5.84 11.07 -3.19
C VAL A 36 -6.59 11.94 -2.17
N PRO A 37 -7.76 11.49 -1.67
CA PRO A 37 -8.56 12.31 -0.78
C PRO A 37 -7.79 12.63 0.51
N SER A 38 -8.19 13.72 1.18
CA SER A 38 -7.65 14.04 2.50
C SER A 38 -7.87 12.87 3.45
N ALA A 39 -6.87 12.60 4.30
CA ALA A 39 -6.97 11.54 5.30
C ALA A 39 -8.25 11.67 6.14
N PRO A 40 -8.92 10.55 6.48
CA PRO A 40 -10.02 10.56 7.42
C PRO A 40 -9.64 11.24 8.73
N SER A 41 -10.62 11.84 9.40
CA SER A 41 -10.40 12.54 10.67
C SER A 41 -9.65 11.69 11.68
N GLY A 42 -8.54 12.22 12.20
CA GLY A 42 -7.70 11.52 13.19
C GLY A 42 -6.72 10.51 12.60
N MET A 43 -6.63 10.40 11.27
CA MET A 43 -5.64 9.58 10.58
C MET A 43 -4.65 10.45 9.78
N SER A 44 -3.49 9.88 9.49
CA SER A 44 -2.46 10.46 8.62
C SER A 44 -2.20 9.53 7.44
N LEU A 45 -1.89 10.11 6.28
CA LEU A 45 -1.49 9.35 5.09
C LEU A 45 -0.14 8.67 5.31
N VAL A 46 -0.07 7.39 4.98
CA VAL A 46 1.11 6.52 5.13
C VAL A 46 1.69 6.15 3.78
N PHE A 47 0.83 5.85 2.80
CA PHE A 47 1.19 5.52 1.44
C PHE A 47 0.06 5.96 0.51
N SER A 48 0.40 6.37 -0.69
CA SER A 48 -0.56 6.51 -1.77
C SER A 48 0.07 6.34 -3.14
N ASP A 49 -0.74 5.98 -4.10
CA ASP A 49 -0.47 6.11 -5.54
C ASP A 49 -1.75 6.60 -6.22
N ASP A 50 -1.65 7.68 -7.00
CA ASP A 50 -2.75 8.34 -7.71
C ASP A 50 -2.70 8.10 -9.24
N PHE A 51 -1.77 7.25 -9.69
CA PHE A 51 -1.68 6.76 -11.07
C PHE A 51 -1.71 7.86 -12.15
N THR A 52 -1.09 9.00 -11.86
CA THR A 52 -1.04 10.21 -12.71
C THR A 52 0.00 10.16 -13.84
N GLY A 53 0.60 8.99 -14.10
CA GLY A 53 1.57 8.78 -15.17
C GLY A 53 0.98 8.87 -16.57
N ALA A 54 1.86 9.10 -17.56
CA ALA A 54 1.46 9.26 -18.95
C ALA A 54 0.78 8.02 -19.53
N ALA A 55 -0.12 8.23 -20.50
CA ALA A 55 -0.87 7.15 -21.14
C ALA A 55 0.04 6.05 -21.71
N GLY A 56 -0.29 4.80 -21.42
CA GLY A 56 0.43 3.61 -21.88
C GLY A 56 1.73 3.31 -21.13
N THR A 57 2.04 4.03 -20.05
CA THR A 57 3.21 3.74 -19.20
C THR A 57 2.87 2.72 -18.11
N GLY A 58 3.85 1.94 -17.67
CA GLY A 58 3.71 1.02 -16.53
C GLY A 58 3.65 1.77 -15.20
N LEU A 59 3.50 1.02 -14.11
CA LEU A 59 3.52 1.54 -12.76
C LEU A 59 4.94 1.86 -12.29
N ASN A 60 5.04 2.75 -11.31
CA ASN A 60 6.29 3.03 -10.63
C ASN A 60 6.78 1.80 -9.85
N ARG A 61 7.88 1.20 -10.30
CA ARG A 61 8.46 -0.02 -9.67
C ARG A 61 9.08 0.21 -8.29
N SER A 62 9.21 1.47 -7.82
CA SER A 62 9.53 1.73 -6.42
C SER A 62 8.31 1.53 -5.51
N ASN A 63 7.10 1.63 -6.06
CA ASN A 63 5.85 1.46 -5.33
C ASN A 63 5.25 0.08 -5.56
N TRP A 64 5.41 -0.48 -6.77
CA TRP A 64 4.72 -1.69 -7.19
C TRP A 64 5.66 -2.79 -7.71
N LEU A 65 5.37 -4.02 -7.31
CA LEU A 65 5.88 -5.26 -7.89
C LEU A 65 4.86 -5.78 -8.90
N TYR A 66 5.38 -6.50 -9.90
CA TYR A 66 4.56 -7.22 -10.87
C TYR A 66 4.69 -8.72 -10.60
N ASP A 67 3.54 -9.35 -10.38
CA ASP A 67 3.45 -10.79 -10.31
C ASP A 67 3.33 -11.33 -11.73
N ILE A 68 4.27 -12.18 -12.14
CA ILE A 68 4.40 -12.63 -13.53
C ILE A 68 4.25 -14.14 -13.60
N GLY A 69 3.45 -14.61 -14.55
CA GLY A 69 3.19 -16.03 -14.77
C GLY A 69 1.87 -16.48 -14.16
N THR A 70 1.84 -17.73 -13.70
CA THR A 70 0.64 -18.41 -13.19
C THR A 70 0.77 -18.78 -11.70
N SER A 71 1.81 -18.30 -11.02
CA SER A 71 2.06 -18.56 -9.60
C SER A 71 3.17 -17.64 -9.08
N TYR A 72 3.26 -17.46 -7.77
CA TYR A 72 4.51 -17.01 -7.16
C TYR A 72 5.65 -18.01 -7.45
N PRO A 73 6.92 -17.57 -7.41
CA PRO A 73 8.06 -18.49 -7.41
C PRO A 73 7.94 -19.49 -6.25
N GLY A 74 7.75 -20.78 -6.56
CA GLY A 74 7.56 -21.85 -5.56
C GLY A 74 6.19 -21.85 -4.87
N GLY A 75 5.26 -20.98 -5.28
CA GLY A 75 3.89 -20.93 -4.76
C GLY A 75 2.96 -21.94 -5.44
N ALA A 76 1.67 -21.88 -5.06
CA ALA A 76 0.64 -22.73 -5.63
C ALA A 76 0.44 -22.45 -7.13
N ALA A 77 0.25 -23.52 -7.92
CA ALA A 77 -0.05 -23.40 -9.34
C ALA A 77 -1.41 -22.70 -9.57
N ASN A 78 -1.53 -21.98 -10.69
CA ASN A 78 -2.72 -21.22 -11.06
C ASN A 78 -3.20 -20.32 -9.90
N TRP A 79 -2.24 -19.65 -9.27
CA TRP A 79 -2.40 -18.78 -8.11
C TRP A 79 -3.16 -19.39 -6.93
N GLY A 80 -3.27 -20.73 -6.87
CA GLY A 80 -4.04 -21.46 -5.85
C GLY A 80 -5.56 -21.48 -6.08
N THR A 81 -6.06 -20.77 -7.10
CA THR A 81 -7.50 -20.56 -7.33
C THR A 81 -8.03 -21.32 -8.56
N GLY A 82 -7.13 -21.81 -9.42
CA GLY A 82 -7.49 -22.42 -10.70
C GLY A 82 -7.83 -21.40 -11.80
N GLU A 83 -7.48 -20.13 -11.60
CA GLU A 83 -7.52 -19.11 -12.65
C GLU A 83 -6.60 -19.46 -13.84
N ILE A 84 -6.88 -18.95 -15.03
CA ILE A 84 -6.31 -19.47 -16.29
C ILE A 84 -5.45 -18.47 -17.07
N GLU A 85 -5.37 -17.23 -16.61
CA GLU A 85 -4.55 -16.19 -17.20
C GLU A 85 -3.07 -16.36 -16.84
N THR A 86 -2.22 -15.86 -17.73
CA THR A 86 -0.84 -15.54 -17.39
C THR A 86 -0.76 -14.06 -17.01
N MET A 87 -0.37 -13.76 -15.77
CA MET A 87 -0.11 -12.40 -15.33
C MET A 87 1.17 -11.86 -16.00
N THR A 88 1.16 -10.60 -16.42
CA THR A 88 2.30 -9.98 -17.12
C THR A 88 2.60 -8.58 -16.60
N ASP A 89 3.81 -8.08 -16.90
CA ASP A 89 4.19 -6.67 -16.73
C ASP A 89 4.07 -5.86 -18.03
N SER A 90 3.40 -6.40 -19.04
CA SER A 90 3.16 -5.73 -20.31
C SER A 90 2.19 -4.58 -20.13
N THR A 91 2.48 -3.44 -20.78
CA THR A 91 1.54 -2.30 -20.85
C THR A 91 0.31 -2.59 -21.71
N GLN A 92 0.20 -3.79 -22.31
CA GLN A 92 -1.07 -4.27 -22.83
C GLN A 92 -2.04 -4.66 -21.71
N ASN A 93 -1.53 -5.17 -20.58
CA ASN A 93 -2.33 -5.62 -19.45
C ASN A 93 -2.35 -4.60 -18.30
N VAL A 94 -1.21 -3.98 -17.96
CA VAL A 94 -1.10 -3.07 -16.82
C VAL A 94 -0.45 -1.76 -17.25
N TYR A 95 -1.22 -0.68 -17.26
CA TYR A 95 -0.75 0.62 -17.71
C TYR A 95 -1.55 1.76 -17.10
N GLN A 96 -0.99 2.96 -17.13
CA GLN A 96 -1.69 4.20 -16.76
C GLN A 96 -2.38 4.77 -18.01
N ASP A 97 -3.60 5.30 -17.88
CA ASP A 97 -4.38 5.80 -19.01
C ASP A 97 -4.08 7.26 -19.40
N GLY A 98 -3.28 7.96 -18.59
CA GLY A 98 -2.98 9.39 -18.75
C GLY A 98 -4.07 10.33 -18.22
N ASN A 99 -5.12 9.81 -17.61
CA ASN A 99 -6.22 10.57 -16.99
C ASN A 99 -6.29 10.31 -15.46
N GLY A 100 -5.20 9.86 -14.85
CA GLY A 100 -5.14 9.56 -13.42
C GLY A 100 -5.66 8.17 -13.04
N ASN A 101 -5.62 7.18 -13.95
CA ASN A 101 -6.04 5.83 -13.62
C ASN A 101 -5.00 4.78 -14.00
N LEU A 102 -4.79 3.82 -13.10
CA LEU A 102 -4.27 2.51 -13.44
C LEU A 102 -5.36 1.70 -14.16
N VAL A 103 -4.94 0.99 -15.19
CA VAL A 103 -5.74 0.08 -15.99
C VAL A 103 -5.18 -1.34 -15.86
N ILE A 104 -6.00 -2.27 -15.35
CA ILE A 104 -5.72 -3.71 -15.39
C ILE A 104 -6.67 -4.36 -16.38
N LYS A 105 -6.15 -4.78 -17.53
CA LYS A 105 -6.91 -5.21 -18.71
C LYS A 105 -6.63 -6.67 -19.05
N PRO A 106 -7.58 -7.58 -18.79
CA PRO A 106 -7.51 -8.95 -19.28
C PRO A 106 -7.59 -8.99 -20.81
N ILE A 107 -6.72 -9.75 -21.47
CA ILE A 107 -6.69 -9.91 -22.92
C ILE A 107 -6.72 -11.39 -23.28
N ARG A 108 -7.65 -11.76 -24.18
CA ARG A 108 -7.70 -13.06 -24.83
C ARG A 108 -7.06 -12.97 -26.22
N ASP A 109 -6.05 -13.77 -26.47
CA ASP A 109 -5.42 -13.85 -27.79
C ASP A 109 -6.24 -14.69 -28.79
N SER A 110 -5.79 -14.75 -30.05
CA SER A 110 -6.44 -15.54 -31.10
C SER A 110 -6.38 -17.04 -30.88
N ALA A 111 -5.44 -17.53 -30.05
CA ALA A 111 -5.37 -18.94 -29.64
C ALA A 111 -6.28 -19.24 -28.44
N GLY A 112 -6.93 -18.21 -27.87
CA GLY A 112 -7.83 -18.32 -26.75
C GLY A 112 -7.18 -18.29 -25.38
N ARG A 113 -5.88 -17.96 -25.29
CA ARG A 113 -5.14 -17.81 -24.04
C ARG A 113 -5.42 -16.45 -23.42
N TRP A 114 -5.55 -16.41 -22.10
CA TRP A 114 -5.76 -15.17 -21.35
C TRP A 114 -4.46 -14.65 -20.77
N THR A 115 -4.31 -13.33 -20.79
CA THR A 115 -3.30 -12.58 -20.03
C THR A 115 -3.99 -11.52 -19.21
N SER A 116 -3.42 -11.14 -18.08
CA SER A 116 -3.93 -10.06 -17.24
C SER A 116 -2.79 -9.42 -16.44
N GLY A 117 -3.15 -8.63 -15.44
CA GLY A 117 -2.23 -8.00 -14.51
C GLY A 117 -2.52 -8.35 -13.06
N ARG A 118 -1.44 -8.52 -12.30
CA ARG A 118 -1.44 -8.61 -10.84
C ARG A 118 -0.25 -7.82 -10.32
N VAL A 119 -0.50 -6.87 -9.43
CA VAL A 119 0.52 -6.00 -8.87
C VAL A 119 0.40 -5.92 -7.37
N GLU A 120 1.53 -5.81 -6.69
CA GLU A 120 1.60 -5.70 -5.23
C GLU A 120 2.37 -4.45 -4.81
N THR A 121 2.06 -3.88 -3.65
CA THR A 121 2.92 -2.83 -3.10
C THR A 121 4.29 -3.37 -2.71
N GLN A 122 5.36 -2.65 -3.04
CA GLN A 122 6.72 -2.94 -2.53
C GLN A 122 6.74 -2.94 -1.00
N ARG A 123 6.01 -2.00 -0.39
CA ARG A 123 5.79 -1.96 1.07
C ARG A 123 4.92 -3.12 1.54
N THR A 124 5.29 -3.67 2.69
CA THR A 124 4.59 -4.75 3.40
C THR A 124 4.25 -4.37 4.84
N ASP A 125 4.50 -3.13 5.24
CA ASP A 125 4.49 -2.67 6.62
C ASP A 125 3.18 -1.96 7.01
N PHE A 126 2.11 -2.11 6.21
CA PHE A 126 0.82 -1.52 6.52
C PHE A 126 0.17 -2.26 7.69
N ALA A 127 0.28 -1.70 8.90
CA ALA A 127 -0.24 -2.30 10.13
C ALA A 127 -1.02 -1.28 10.95
N ALA A 128 -2.03 -1.70 11.71
CA ALA A 128 -2.63 -0.84 12.72
C ALA A 128 -1.75 -0.81 13.98
N PRO A 129 -1.33 0.37 14.47
CA PRO A 129 -0.68 0.48 15.78
C PRO A 129 -1.62 -0.05 16.88
N ALA A 130 -1.07 -0.57 17.97
CA ALA A 130 -1.87 -0.94 19.13
C ALA A 130 -2.63 0.29 19.67
N GLY A 131 -3.93 0.15 19.92
CA GLY A 131 -4.78 1.29 20.32
C GLY A 131 -5.10 2.27 19.18
N GLY A 132 -4.66 1.99 17.96
CA GLY A 132 -4.83 2.85 16.78
C GLY A 132 -5.61 2.14 15.68
N LYS A 133 -5.60 2.75 14.50
CA LYS A 133 -6.34 2.28 13.33
C LYS A 133 -5.44 2.23 12.10
N LEU A 134 -5.75 1.32 11.20
CA LEU A 134 -5.27 1.31 9.81
C LEU A 134 -6.50 1.39 8.91
N ARG A 135 -6.47 2.26 7.89
CA ARG A 135 -7.42 2.26 6.79
C ARG A 135 -6.66 2.02 5.49
N ILE A 136 -7.07 1.01 4.72
CA ILE A 136 -6.62 0.80 3.35
C ILE A 136 -7.82 1.05 2.45
N GLU A 137 -7.66 1.95 1.49
CA GLU A 137 -8.74 2.46 0.65
C GLU A 137 -8.27 2.53 -0.80
N GLY A 138 -9.19 2.28 -1.73
CA GLY A 138 -8.98 2.56 -3.13
C GLY A 138 -10.26 3.03 -3.79
N ARG A 139 -10.13 3.82 -4.84
CA ARG A 139 -11.26 4.22 -5.70
C ARG A 139 -11.16 3.49 -7.02
N LEU A 140 -12.10 2.58 -7.28
CA LEU A 140 -12.05 1.64 -8.41
C LEU A 140 -13.36 1.64 -9.18
N GLN A 141 -13.26 1.36 -10.48
CA GLN A 141 -14.38 0.94 -11.31
C GLN A 141 -14.15 -0.52 -11.70
N GLN A 142 -15.12 -1.39 -11.40
CA GLN A 142 -15.08 -2.79 -11.84
C GLN A 142 -15.14 -2.88 -13.37
N PRO A 143 -14.65 -3.98 -14.00
CA PRO A 143 -14.79 -4.18 -15.43
C PRO A 143 -16.23 -3.98 -15.89
N ASN A 144 -16.44 -3.02 -16.81
CA ASN A 144 -17.75 -2.68 -17.35
C ASN A 144 -18.24 -3.70 -18.38
N VAL A 145 -18.51 -4.90 -17.90
CA VAL A 145 -19.01 -6.04 -18.66
C VAL A 145 -19.94 -6.83 -17.77
N THR A 146 -21.05 -7.33 -18.33
CA THR A 146 -22.07 -8.08 -17.59
C THR A 146 -22.56 -9.29 -18.37
N GLY A 147 -23.31 -10.17 -17.71
CA GLY A 147 -23.93 -11.34 -18.34
C GLY A 147 -22.89 -12.33 -18.89
N ALA A 148 -23.22 -13.00 -20.00
CA ALA A 148 -22.34 -14.01 -20.61
C ALA A 148 -20.97 -13.46 -21.06
N ALA A 149 -20.91 -12.15 -21.38
CA ALA A 149 -19.67 -11.49 -21.77
C ALA A 149 -18.70 -11.33 -20.58
N ALA A 150 -19.20 -11.34 -19.35
CA ALA A 150 -18.42 -11.18 -18.13
C ALA A 150 -18.04 -12.50 -17.46
N ALA A 151 -18.56 -13.62 -17.94
CA ALA A 151 -18.28 -14.95 -17.41
C ALA A 151 -16.77 -15.15 -17.20
N GLY A 152 -16.35 -15.42 -15.96
CA GLY A 152 -14.95 -15.63 -15.58
C GLY A 152 -14.17 -14.40 -15.15
N TYR A 153 -14.66 -13.17 -15.34
CA TYR A 153 -13.97 -11.99 -14.79
C TYR A 153 -13.94 -12.05 -13.26
N TRP A 154 -12.79 -11.78 -12.65
CA TRP A 154 -12.60 -11.70 -11.20
C TRP A 154 -11.65 -10.55 -10.82
N PRO A 155 -12.12 -9.28 -10.86
CA PRO A 155 -11.40 -8.15 -10.28
C PRO A 155 -11.27 -8.27 -8.76
N ALA A 156 -10.10 -7.94 -8.22
CA ALA A 156 -9.85 -7.92 -6.79
C ALA A 156 -8.95 -6.76 -6.36
N PHE A 157 -9.27 -6.18 -5.21
CA PHE A 157 -8.46 -5.26 -4.41
C PHE A 157 -8.42 -5.78 -2.97
N TRP A 158 -7.24 -6.17 -2.53
CA TRP A 158 -7.10 -6.98 -1.32
C TRP A 158 -5.71 -6.83 -0.71
N THR A 159 -5.48 -7.51 0.40
CA THR A 159 -4.21 -7.48 1.12
C THR A 159 -3.82 -8.87 1.59
N LEU A 160 -2.52 -9.09 1.72
CA LEU A 160 -1.97 -10.31 2.30
C LEU A 160 -0.90 -9.98 3.33
N GLY A 161 -0.79 -10.79 4.37
CA GLY A 161 0.17 -10.57 5.45
C GLY A 161 1.62 -10.62 4.96
N ALA A 162 2.46 -9.72 5.46
CA ALA A 162 3.83 -9.48 4.99
C ALA A 162 4.69 -10.74 4.85
N ALA A 163 4.55 -11.69 5.78
CA ALA A 163 5.35 -12.91 5.79
C ALA A 163 4.95 -13.91 4.69
N ALA A 164 3.89 -13.66 3.91
CA ALA A 164 3.52 -14.47 2.76
C ALA A 164 4.50 -14.30 1.58
N ARG A 165 4.96 -13.07 1.33
CA ARG A 165 5.82 -12.74 0.19
C ARG A 165 7.11 -13.58 0.10
N PRO A 166 7.94 -13.69 1.16
CA PRO A 166 9.21 -14.42 1.05
C PRO A 166 9.04 -15.94 0.87
N VAL A 167 7.85 -16.49 1.11
CA VAL A 167 7.59 -17.94 1.08
C VAL A 167 6.62 -18.35 -0.03
N GLY A 168 6.34 -17.44 -0.98
CA GLY A 168 5.39 -17.70 -2.08
C GLY A 168 3.98 -18.04 -1.59
N ALA A 169 3.55 -17.39 -0.50
CA ALA A 169 2.24 -17.55 0.15
C ALA A 169 1.92 -18.97 0.66
N THR A 170 2.92 -19.84 0.86
CA THR A 170 2.73 -21.21 1.39
C THR A 170 2.21 -21.27 2.84
N ASN A 171 2.19 -20.14 3.54
CA ASN A 171 1.62 -19.96 4.88
C ASN A 171 0.18 -19.42 4.88
N TRP A 172 -0.45 -19.26 3.72
CA TRP A 172 -1.89 -19.01 3.61
C TRP A 172 -2.69 -20.21 4.17
N PRO A 173 -3.82 -19.99 4.86
CA PRO A 173 -4.46 -18.70 5.18
C PRO A 173 -4.02 -18.12 6.53
N SER A 174 -3.16 -18.83 7.27
CA SER A 174 -2.80 -18.49 8.65
C SER A 174 -2.23 -17.09 8.82
N ILE A 175 -1.58 -16.56 7.77
CA ILE A 175 -0.94 -15.25 7.74
C ILE A 175 -1.91 -14.07 7.50
N GLY A 176 -3.19 -14.35 7.27
CA GLY A 176 -4.21 -13.32 7.06
C GLY A 176 -4.26 -12.77 5.65
N GLU A 177 -5.46 -12.78 5.08
CA GLU A 177 -5.82 -12.14 3.81
C GLU A 177 -7.08 -11.31 4.03
N TRP A 178 -7.07 -10.03 3.62
CA TRP A 178 -8.23 -9.16 3.73
C TRP A 178 -8.68 -8.73 2.34
N ASP A 179 -9.81 -9.26 1.90
CA ASP A 179 -10.39 -8.95 0.60
C ASP A 179 -11.28 -7.72 0.73
N ILE A 180 -10.74 -6.58 0.30
CA ILE A 180 -11.40 -5.28 0.44
C ILE A 180 -12.52 -5.16 -0.58
N MET A 181 -12.28 -5.61 -1.80
CA MET A 181 -13.26 -5.70 -2.87
C MET A 181 -12.92 -6.88 -3.76
N GLU A 182 -13.85 -7.81 -3.87
CA GLU A 182 -13.90 -8.77 -4.95
C GLU A 182 -15.22 -8.64 -5.70
N SER A 183 -15.18 -8.89 -7.00
CA SER A 183 -16.38 -9.11 -7.81
C SER A 183 -16.10 -10.20 -8.82
N ILE A 184 -17.15 -10.83 -9.30
CA ILE A 184 -17.06 -11.95 -10.22
C ILE A 184 -18.14 -11.85 -11.29
N ASN A 185 -17.86 -12.40 -12.47
CA ASN A 185 -18.84 -12.60 -13.55
C ASN A 185 -19.63 -11.34 -13.96
N GLY A 186 -19.09 -10.14 -13.72
CA GLY A 186 -19.76 -8.87 -13.99
C GLY A 186 -21.07 -8.69 -13.22
N ARG A 187 -21.15 -9.23 -12.01
CA ARG A 187 -22.31 -9.10 -11.13
C ARG A 187 -22.37 -7.70 -10.53
N ASN A 188 -23.58 -7.14 -10.40
CA ASN A 188 -23.84 -5.84 -9.78
C ASN A 188 -23.69 -5.91 -8.25
N SER A 189 -22.52 -6.34 -7.79
CA SER A 189 -22.25 -6.66 -6.39
C SER A 189 -20.76 -6.54 -6.05
N VAL A 190 -20.49 -6.57 -4.76
CA VAL A 190 -19.17 -6.67 -4.17
C VAL A 190 -19.17 -7.75 -3.08
N PHE A 191 -18.03 -8.38 -2.88
CA PHE A 191 -17.74 -9.29 -1.80
C PHE A 191 -16.53 -8.77 -1.01
N SER A 192 -16.51 -9.05 0.29
CA SER A 192 -15.33 -8.92 1.14
C SER A 192 -15.19 -10.12 2.03
N ALA A 193 -13.96 -10.43 2.43
CA ALA A 193 -13.67 -11.55 3.30
C ALA A 193 -12.45 -11.28 4.18
N LEU A 194 -12.38 -12.03 5.28
CA LEU A 194 -11.15 -12.32 6.00
C LEU A 194 -10.86 -13.82 5.84
N HIS A 195 -9.71 -14.16 5.27
CA HIS A 195 -9.16 -15.52 5.34
C HIS A 195 -8.13 -15.62 6.47
N CYS A 196 -8.22 -16.71 7.24
CA CYS A 196 -7.41 -16.92 8.43
C CYS A 196 -7.39 -18.39 8.89
N GLY A 197 -6.47 -18.71 9.81
CA GLY A 197 -6.43 -20.03 10.43
C GLY A 197 -5.84 -21.12 9.54
N VAL A 198 -6.65 -22.09 9.11
CA VAL A 198 -6.18 -23.31 8.41
C VAL A 198 -6.88 -23.49 7.08
N ALA A 199 -6.18 -24.02 6.08
CA ALA A 199 -6.57 -24.01 4.66
C ALA A 199 -7.90 -24.73 4.30
N SER A 200 -8.54 -25.45 5.22
CA SER A 200 -9.83 -26.10 4.97
C SER A 200 -10.69 -26.08 6.24
N GLY A 201 -11.87 -25.50 6.13
CA GLY A 201 -12.77 -25.25 7.25
C GLY A 201 -12.13 -24.33 8.28
N GLY A 202 -11.90 -24.86 9.49
CA GLY A 202 -11.32 -24.08 10.57
C GLY A 202 -12.22 -22.93 11.03
N PRO A 203 -11.69 -22.02 11.86
CA PRO A 203 -12.48 -20.96 12.48
C PRO A 203 -12.92 -19.89 11.46
N CYS A 204 -12.30 -19.83 10.28
CA CYS A 204 -12.61 -18.87 9.22
C CYS A 204 -13.37 -19.51 8.04
N ASN A 205 -13.81 -20.77 8.16
CA ASN A 205 -14.60 -21.48 7.15
C ASN A 205 -13.94 -21.51 5.75
N GLU A 206 -12.66 -21.89 5.70
CA GLU A 206 -11.89 -21.94 4.48
C GLU A 206 -12.39 -23.01 3.50
N THR A 207 -12.40 -22.75 2.20
CA THR A 207 -11.81 -21.60 1.49
C THR A 207 -12.79 -20.45 1.24
N THR A 208 -13.91 -20.37 1.98
CA THR A 208 -14.88 -19.26 1.82
C THR A 208 -14.47 -18.01 2.60
N GLY A 209 -13.72 -18.17 3.69
CA GLY A 209 -13.39 -17.09 4.60
C GLY A 209 -14.58 -16.65 5.45
N LEU A 210 -14.33 -15.74 6.39
CA LEU A 210 -15.39 -14.98 7.04
C LEU A 210 -15.84 -13.90 6.05
N SER A 211 -16.89 -14.22 5.29
CA SER A 211 -17.34 -13.43 4.13
C SER A 211 -18.54 -12.54 4.43
N SER A 212 -18.61 -11.39 3.76
CA SER A 212 -19.79 -10.53 3.68
C SER A 212 -20.97 -11.20 2.96
N GLY A 213 -20.71 -12.26 2.20
CA GLY A 213 -21.60 -12.69 1.15
C GLY A 213 -21.72 -11.63 0.04
N GLU A 214 -22.64 -11.86 -0.89
CA GLU A 214 -22.88 -10.93 -1.99
C GLU A 214 -23.59 -9.67 -1.50
N HIS A 215 -22.95 -8.51 -1.66
CA HIS A 215 -23.57 -7.23 -1.34
C HIS A 215 -23.85 -6.41 -2.61
N ALA A 216 -25.06 -5.85 -2.74
CA ALA A 216 -25.50 -5.19 -3.96
C ALA A 216 -24.70 -3.90 -4.24
N CYS A 217 -24.29 -3.73 -5.49
CA CYS A 217 -23.71 -2.50 -6.01
C CYS A 217 -24.09 -2.32 -7.48
N GLY A 218 -25.18 -1.59 -7.72
CA GLY A 218 -25.76 -1.44 -9.06
C GLY A 218 -24.93 -0.65 -10.07
N THR A 219 -23.94 0.11 -9.60
CA THR A 219 -23.15 1.05 -10.41
C THR A 219 -21.65 0.77 -10.38
N CYS A 220 -21.21 -0.29 -9.70
CA CYS A 220 -19.80 -0.64 -9.56
C CYS A 220 -19.06 -0.81 -10.90
N GLN A 221 -19.76 -1.22 -11.95
CA GLN A 221 -19.25 -1.36 -13.32
C GLN A 221 -19.23 -0.05 -14.10
N THR A 222 -20.09 0.92 -13.76
CA THR A 222 -20.36 2.10 -14.60
C THR A 222 -19.89 3.40 -13.97
N SER A 223 -19.40 3.35 -12.73
CA SER A 223 -18.88 4.49 -11.98
C SER A 223 -17.75 4.03 -11.07
N PHE A 224 -16.89 4.98 -10.69
CA PHE A 224 -15.91 4.73 -9.64
C PHE A 224 -16.60 4.73 -8.27
N HIS A 225 -16.24 3.75 -7.46
CA HIS A 225 -16.66 3.59 -6.08
C HIS A 225 -15.45 3.51 -5.17
N THR A 226 -15.62 3.92 -3.91
CA THR A 226 -14.56 3.82 -2.91
C THR A 226 -14.75 2.55 -2.10
N TYR A 227 -13.74 1.68 -2.09
CA TYR A 227 -13.72 0.46 -1.30
C TYR A 227 -12.65 0.60 -0.23
N ALA A 228 -12.97 0.25 1.01
CA ALA A 228 -12.00 0.36 2.08
C ALA A 228 -12.17 -0.71 3.15
N VAL A 229 -11.06 -1.04 3.80
CA VAL A 229 -11.04 -1.77 5.07
C VAL A 229 -10.44 -0.88 6.15
N GLU A 230 -11.03 -0.89 7.34
CA GLU A 230 -10.48 -0.27 8.54
C GLU A 230 -10.27 -1.32 9.62
N TYR A 231 -9.02 -1.50 10.05
CA TYR A 231 -8.66 -2.29 11.22
C TYR A 231 -8.55 -1.36 12.44
N ASP A 232 -9.46 -1.52 13.40
CA ASP A 232 -9.53 -0.73 14.63
C ASP A 232 -9.07 -1.55 15.83
N ARG A 233 -7.90 -1.18 16.34
CA ARG A 233 -7.28 -1.74 17.56
C ARG A 233 -7.46 -0.84 18.78
N GLY A 234 -8.26 0.22 18.65
CA GLY A 234 -8.64 1.13 19.75
C GLY A 234 -9.88 0.68 20.51
N VAL A 235 -10.52 -0.42 20.08
CA VAL A 235 -11.73 -0.99 20.68
C VAL A 235 -11.49 -2.43 21.11
N SER A 236 -12.31 -2.92 22.05
CA SER A 236 -12.30 -4.31 22.50
C SER A 236 -13.71 -4.92 22.40
N PRO A 237 -13.89 -6.00 21.63
CA PRO A 237 -12.89 -6.68 20.78
C PRO A 237 -12.41 -5.79 19.62
N GLU A 238 -11.17 -6.02 19.14
CA GLU A 238 -10.65 -5.34 17.92
C GLU A 238 -11.55 -5.67 16.71
N GLN A 239 -11.59 -4.79 15.71
CA GLN A 239 -12.56 -4.89 14.60
C GLN A 239 -11.91 -4.67 13.24
N LEU A 240 -12.26 -5.50 12.26
CA LEU A 240 -11.98 -5.27 10.85
C LEU A 240 -13.30 -4.90 10.16
N ARG A 241 -13.41 -3.68 9.62
CA ARG A 241 -14.64 -3.11 9.04
C ARG A 241 -14.45 -2.80 7.56
N PHE A 242 -15.38 -3.23 6.71
CA PHE A 242 -15.32 -3.04 5.27
C PHE A 242 -16.41 -2.06 4.81
N TYR A 243 -16.04 -1.19 3.88
CA TYR A 243 -16.82 -0.04 3.45
C TYR A 243 -16.93 0.02 1.93
N LEU A 244 -18.12 0.39 1.47
CA LEU A 244 -18.41 0.80 0.09
C LEU A 244 -18.93 2.24 0.15
N ASP A 245 -18.26 3.17 -0.52
CA ASP A 245 -18.56 4.61 -0.53
C ASP A 245 -18.72 5.21 0.88
N GLY A 246 -17.87 4.75 1.81
CA GLY A 246 -17.91 5.18 3.21
C GLY A 246 -19.02 4.55 4.05
N ALA A 247 -19.94 3.78 3.46
CA ALA A 247 -20.93 2.99 4.18
C ALA A 247 -20.34 1.62 4.58
N GLN A 248 -20.31 1.33 5.88
CA GLN A 248 -19.90 0.01 6.37
C GLN A 248 -20.96 -1.02 5.98
N TYR A 249 -20.56 -2.10 5.33
CA TYR A 249 -21.48 -3.20 4.99
C TYR A 249 -21.06 -4.56 5.57
N PHE A 250 -19.80 -4.69 6.01
CA PHE A 250 -19.29 -5.92 6.59
C PHE A 250 -18.30 -5.65 7.73
N GLN A 251 -18.29 -6.55 8.71
CA GLN A 251 -17.41 -6.45 9.87
C GLN A 251 -17.07 -7.84 10.40
N VAL A 252 -15.80 -8.03 10.74
CA VAL A 252 -15.30 -9.14 11.54
C VAL A 252 -14.80 -8.60 12.88
N ASN A 253 -15.22 -9.24 13.97
CA ASN A 253 -14.79 -8.87 15.33
C ASN A 253 -13.80 -9.93 15.84
N ALA A 254 -12.73 -9.50 16.53
CA ALA A 254 -11.72 -10.41 17.07
C ALA A 254 -12.31 -11.52 17.95
N GLY A 255 -13.41 -11.23 18.67
CA GLY A 255 -14.10 -12.20 19.52
C GLY A 255 -14.79 -13.36 18.78
N GLN A 256 -14.82 -13.35 17.45
CA GLN A 256 -15.28 -14.49 16.63
C GLN A 256 -14.22 -15.59 16.52
N LEU A 257 -12.96 -15.27 16.80
CA LEU A 257 -11.80 -16.16 16.66
C LEU A 257 -11.08 -16.30 18.00
N ASP A 258 -10.28 -17.36 18.16
CA ASP A 258 -9.31 -17.38 19.24
C ASP A 258 -8.22 -16.32 19.01
N ALA A 259 -7.60 -15.87 20.11
CA ALA A 259 -6.63 -14.78 20.06
C ALA A 259 -5.41 -15.11 19.16
N THR A 260 -4.98 -16.37 19.08
CA THR A 260 -3.82 -16.75 18.25
C THR A 260 -4.18 -16.62 16.78
N THR A 261 -5.34 -17.14 16.36
CA THR A 261 -5.82 -17.02 14.98
C THR A 261 -5.99 -15.55 14.57
N TRP A 262 -6.60 -14.72 15.43
CA TRP A 262 -6.76 -13.29 15.15
C TRP A 262 -5.42 -12.56 15.03
N ASN A 263 -4.50 -12.79 15.97
CA ASN A 263 -3.20 -12.12 15.98
C ASN A 263 -2.34 -12.52 14.77
N ASN A 264 -2.33 -13.81 14.41
CA ASN A 264 -1.59 -14.32 13.26
C ASN A 264 -2.12 -13.79 11.91
N ALA A 265 -3.39 -13.38 11.84
CA ALA A 265 -4.02 -12.89 10.62
C ALA A 265 -4.06 -11.35 10.52
N THR A 266 -3.73 -10.63 11.60
CA THR A 266 -3.95 -9.18 11.64
C THR A 266 -2.85 -8.34 12.29
N GLN A 267 -2.08 -8.87 13.24
CA GLN A 267 -1.16 -8.08 14.06
C GLN A 267 0.27 -8.03 13.48
N HIS A 268 0.37 -7.79 12.18
CA HIS A 268 1.62 -7.58 11.44
C HIS A 268 1.37 -6.64 10.26
N GLY A 269 2.42 -6.33 9.51
CA GLY A 269 2.28 -5.58 8.27
C GLY A 269 1.51 -6.38 7.22
N MET A 270 0.78 -5.65 6.37
CA MET A 270 0.11 -6.13 5.17
C MET A 270 0.74 -5.46 3.94
N PHE A 271 0.65 -6.11 2.79
CA PHE A 271 0.83 -5.46 1.48
C PHE A 271 -0.48 -5.50 0.71
N VAL A 272 -0.67 -4.52 -0.18
CA VAL A 272 -1.84 -4.40 -1.05
C VAL A 272 -1.59 -5.16 -2.35
N ILE A 273 -2.63 -5.80 -2.88
CA ILE A 273 -2.65 -6.46 -4.18
C ILE A 273 -3.84 -5.93 -5.00
N LEU A 274 -3.59 -5.72 -6.29
CA LEU A 274 -4.61 -5.41 -7.30
C LEU A 274 -4.47 -6.39 -8.46
N ASN A 275 -5.57 -7.03 -8.86
CA ASN A 275 -5.58 -7.89 -10.05
C ASN A 275 -6.95 -7.98 -10.71
N VAL A 276 -6.96 -8.54 -11.92
CA VAL A 276 -8.17 -9.08 -12.54
C VAL A 276 -7.87 -10.50 -13.00
N ALA A 277 -8.28 -11.47 -12.20
CA ALA A 277 -8.17 -12.88 -12.57
C ALA A 277 -9.22 -13.27 -13.62
N MET A 278 -8.96 -14.37 -14.34
CA MET A 278 -9.84 -14.94 -15.34
C MET A 278 -10.12 -16.41 -15.01
N GLY A 279 -11.35 -16.71 -14.60
CA GLY A 279 -11.79 -18.04 -14.20
C GLY A 279 -11.48 -18.34 -12.74
N GLY A 280 -11.19 -19.59 -12.41
CA GLY A 280 -10.97 -20.03 -11.04
C GLY A 280 -12.25 -20.36 -10.27
N GLY A 281 -12.04 -20.84 -9.04
CA GLY A 281 -13.09 -21.41 -8.19
C GLY A 281 -14.22 -20.45 -7.86
N PHE A 282 -13.91 -19.17 -7.61
CA PHE A 282 -14.92 -18.20 -7.19
C PHE A 282 -15.88 -17.83 -8.34
N PRO A 283 -15.43 -17.40 -9.54
CA PRO A 283 -16.33 -17.28 -10.68
C PRO A 283 -17.12 -18.56 -10.96
N ALA A 284 -16.47 -19.74 -10.91
CA ALA A 284 -17.10 -21.03 -11.19
C ALA A 284 -18.26 -21.36 -10.24
N ALA A 285 -18.14 -21.04 -8.95
CA ALA A 285 -19.18 -21.26 -7.95
C ALA A 285 -20.50 -20.51 -8.27
N PHE A 286 -20.44 -19.47 -9.11
CA PHE A 286 -21.58 -18.65 -9.51
C PHE A 286 -21.93 -18.79 -11.01
N GLY A 287 -21.63 -19.95 -11.60
CA GLY A 287 -21.95 -20.24 -13.00
C GLY A 287 -20.82 -19.91 -14.00
N GLY A 288 -19.72 -19.35 -13.52
CA GLY A 288 -18.40 -19.49 -14.12
C GLY A 288 -18.10 -18.73 -15.41
N GLY A 289 -17.07 -19.26 -16.05
CA GLY A 289 -16.32 -18.74 -17.17
C GLY A 289 -14.80 -18.83 -16.91
N PRO A 290 -13.96 -18.41 -17.86
CA PRO A 290 -14.35 -17.82 -19.13
C PRO A 290 -14.95 -18.84 -20.12
N THR A 291 -15.78 -18.34 -21.02
CA THR A 291 -16.41 -19.09 -22.12
C THR A 291 -16.01 -18.48 -23.47
N ALA A 292 -16.49 -19.04 -24.57
CA ALA A 292 -16.32 -18.43 -25.89
C ALA A 292 -17.03 -17.05 -26.01
N ALA A 293 -18.04 -16.78 -25.17
CA ALA A 293 -18.75 -15.50 -25.16
C ALA A 293 -18.05 -14.44 -24.29
N THR A 294 -17.09 -14.83 -23.44
CA THR A 294 -16.39 -13.88 -22.56
C THR A 294 -15.65 -12.85 -23.38
N GLN A 295 -15.99 -11.58 -23.17
CA GLN A 295 -15.42 -10.46 -23.89
C GLN A 295 -14.01 -10.18 -23.38
N SER A 296 -13.05 -10.03 -24.29
CA SER A 296 -11.68 -9.61 -23.98
C SER A 296 -11.58 -8.09 -23.86
N GLY A 297 -10.61 -7.61 -23.07
CA GLY A 297 -10.15 -6.23 -23.11
C GLY A 297 -10.95 -5.24 -22.25
N VAL A 298 -11.81 -5.71 -21.34
CA VAL A 298 -12.57 -4.84 -20.44
C VAL A 298 -11.79 -4.65 -19.14
N PRO A 299 -11.30 -3.44 -18.83
CA PRO A 299 -10.39 -3.26 -17.72
C PRO A 299 -11.10 -3.01 -16.38
N MET A 300 -10.44 -3.36 -15.29
CA MET A 300 -10.63 -2.67 -14.01
C MET A 300 -9.84 -1.35 -14.06
N LEU A 301 -10.48 -0.26 -13.62
CA LEU A 301 -9.83 1.04 -13.48
C LEU A 301 -9.63 1.36 -12.01
N VAL A 302 -8.47 1.91 -11.66
CA VAL A 302 -8.09 2.28 -10.29
C VAL A 302 -7.60 3.72 -10.34
N ASP A 303 -8.35 4.61 -9.69
CA ASP A 303 -8.05 6.05 -9.61
C ASP A 303 -6.95 6.31 -8.56
N TYR A 304 -7.07 5.70 -7.38
CA TYR A 304 -6.00 5.71 -6.39
C TYR A 304 -6.03 4.49 -5.47
N VAL A 305 -4.90 4.25 -4.82
CA VAL A 305 -4.78 3.48 -3.59
C VAL A 305 -4.18 4.36 -2.51
N ALA A 306 -4.75 4.31 -1.30
CA ALA A 306 -4.28 5.08 -0.16
C ALA A 306 -4.31 4.24 1.12
N VAL A 307 -3.30 4.43 1.96
CA VAL A 307 -3.19 3.82 3.28
C VAL A 307 -3.07 4.94 4.31
N TYR A 308 -3.91 4.89 5.33
CA TYR A 308 -3.94 5.83 6.43
C TYR A 308 -3.78 5.11 7.76
N GLN A 309 -3.17 5.77 8.74
CA GLN A 309 -3.07 5.26 10.10
C GLN A 309 -3.44 6.34 11.11
N SER A 310 -4.05 5.95 12.22
CA SER A 310 -4.15 6.82 13.40
C SER A 310 -3.03 6.51 14.39
N GLY A 311 -2.63 7.49 15.19
CA GLY A 311 -1.82 7.24 16.38
C GLY A 311 -2.54 6.28 17.33
N GLY A 312 -1.79 5.41 17.99
CA GLY A 312 -2.33 4.51 19.00
C GLY A 312 -2.51 5.23 20.34
N THR A 313 -3.72 5.19 20.92
CA THR A 313 -3.88 5.56 22.32
C THR A 313 -3.43 4.39 23.17
N THR A 314 -2.25 4.46 23.78
CA THR A 314 -2.01 3.69 25.00
C THR A 314 -2.95 4.25 26.06
N THR A 315 -4.07 3.59 26.32
CA THR A 315 -4.90 3.83 27.50
C THR A 315 -4.33 2.97 28.63
N PRO A 316 -3.65 3.54 29.65
CA PRO A 316 -3.37 2.80 30.87
C PRO A 316 -4.70 2.51 31.60
N PRO A 317 -4.82 1.40 32.35
CA PRO A 317 -6.01 1.14 33.15
C PRO A 317 -6.26 2.30 34.12
N THR A 318 -7.53 2.71 34.19
CA THR A 318 -8.07 3.79 35.03
C THR A 318 -7.60 3.74 36.48
N THR A 319 -6.83 4.75 36.90
CA THR A 319 -6.88 5.28 38.27
C THR A 319 -6.99 6.80 38.22
N SER A 320 -7.79 7.35 39.14
CA SER A 320 -8.29 8.72 39.24
C SER A 320 -7.23 9.85 39.11
N PRO A 321 -7.66 11.07 38.74
CA PRO A 321 -6.78 12.13 38.27
C PRO A 321 -5.95 12.72 39.41
N THR A 322 -4.64 12.65 39.28
CA THR A 322 -3.73 13.56 39.99
C THR A 322 -2.96 14.33 38.93
N THR A 323 -2.97 15.65 39.09
CA THR A 323 -2.45 16.71 38.22
C THR A 323 -1.17 16.33 37.44
N PRO A 324 -1.06 16.64 36.13
CA PRO A 324 0.16 16.41 35.38
C PRO A 324 1.34 17.19 35.99
N PRO A 325 2.50 16.57 36.25
CA PRO A 325 3.71 17.32 36.50
C PRO A 325 4.20 17.89 35.17
N THR A 326 4.31 19.21 35.11
CA THR A 326 5.06 19.94 34.09
C THR A 326 6.49 19.41 34.08
N THR A 327 6.88 18.65 33.06
CA THR A 327 8.29 18.27 32.88
C THR A 327 9.02 19.41 32.17
N THR A 328 10.04 19.93 32.86
CA THR A 328 10.97 20.96 32.43
C THR A 328 11.63 20.62 31.08
N PRO A 329 11.90 21.60 30.19
CA PRO A 329 12.65 21.38 28.96
C PRO A 329 14.02 20.72 29.24
N PRO A 330 14.49 19.75 28.43
CA PRO A 330 15.79 19.11 28.66
C PRO A 330 16.92 20.12 28.42
N THR A 331 17.71 20.37 29.45
CA THR A 331 18.94 21.16 29.37
C THR A 331 20.02 20.37 28.63
N GLY A 332 20.24 20.68 27.35
CA GLY A 332 21.34 20.16 26.52
C GLY A 332 21.49 21.00 25.26
N SER A 333 22.70 21.04 24.68
CA SER A 333 22.94 21.75 23.41
C SER A 333 22.06 21.15 22.31
N VAL A 334 21.41 22.03 21.54
CA VAL A 334 20.56 21.62 20.41
C VAL A 334 21.44 21.07 19.29
N ARG A 335 21.04 19.92 18.73
CA ARG A 335 21.69 19.32 17.56
C ARG A 335 20.85 19.66 16.33
N ASP A 336 21.48 20.16 15.28
CA ASP A 336 20.81 20.34 13.99
C ASP A 336 20.67 18.97 13.31
N ALA A 337 19.44 18.55 13.01
CA ALA A 337 19.19 17.27 12.31
C ALA A 337 19.88 17.21 10.94
N TYR A 338 20.07 18.36 10.29
CA TYR A 338 20.64 18.46 8.95
C TYR A 338 22.17 18.62 8.97
N ALA A 339 22.79 18.72 10.14
CA ALA A 339 24.23 18.58 10.31
C ALA A 339 24.61 17.11 10.52
N GLN A 340 25.88 16.78 10.29
CA GLN A 340 26.39 15.46 10.61
C GLN A 340 26.37 15.26 12.13
N ILE A 341 25.66 14.22 12.59
CA ILE A 341 25.62 13.79 13.98
C ILE A 341 26.55 12.59 14.12
N GLU A 342 27.69 12.81 14.76
CA GLU A 342 28.67 11.76 15.03
C GLU A 342 28.06 10.65 15.89
N ALA A 343 28.26 9.40 15.51
CA ALA A 343 27.61 8.27 16.15
C ALA A 343 28.05 8.16 17.62
N GLU A 344 29.33 8.37 17.91
CA GLU A 344 29.93 8.36 19.23
C GLU A 344 29.49 9.52 20.12
N SER A 345 28.77 10.51 19.56
CA SER A 345 28.22 11.62 20.32
C SER A 345 26.89 11.28 21.01
N TYR A 346 26.48 10.01 21.03
CA TYR A 346 25.26 9.56 21.71
C TYR A 346 25.20 10.00 23.18
N ASP A 347 24.00 10.35 23.63
CA ASP A 347 23.70 10.72 25.02
C ASP A 347 23.44 9.47 25.89
N ALA A 348 22.92 8.40 25.29
CA ALA A 348 22.78 7.08 25.90
C ALA A 348 22.85 5.98 24.82
N ALA A 349 23.21 4.76 25.21
CA ALA A 349 23.28 3.62 24.31
C ALA A 349 23.11 2.28 25.06
N SER A 350 22.96 1.17 24.32
CA SER A 350 22.98 -0.19 24.86
C SER A 350 24.00 -1.06 24.13
N ALA A 351 24.85 -1.74 24.91
CA ALA A 351 25.78 -2.80 24.51
C ALA A 351 26.74 -2.47 23.34
N VAL A 352 27.00 -1.19 23.06
CA VAL A 352 27.93 -0.74 22.02
C VAL A 352 29.30 -0.32 22.58
N THR A 353 30.33 -0.28 21.72
CA THR A 353 31.67 0.24 22.06
C THR A 353 32.10 1.36 21.11
N LYS A 354 32.84 2.35 21.62
CA LYS A 354 33.52 3.36 20.78
C LYS A 354 34.90 2.85 20.38
N GLU A 355 35.26 2.95 19.11
CA GLU A 355 36.61 2.62 18.61
C GLU A 355 37.13 3.69 17.66
N THR A 356 38.42 3.64 17.33
CA THR A 356 39.03 4.58 16.36
C THR A 356 38.53 4.25 14.94
N ALA A 357 37.96 5.24 14.26
CA ALA A 357 37.55 5.09 12.87
C ALA A 357 38.74 5.29 11.92
N SER A 358 38.83 4.46 10.88
CA SER A 358 39.86 4.58 9.82
C SER A 358 39.75 5.89 9.02
N GLU A 359 38.59 6.54 9.03
CA GLU A 359 38.33 7.85 8.43
C GLU A 359 38.70 9.02 9.36
N GLY A 360 39.27 8.74 10.54
CA GLY A 360 39.55 9.71 11.60
C GLY A 360 38.39 9.85 12.58
N GLY A 361 38.70 10.30 13.81
CA GLY A 361 37.71 10.36 14.89
C GLY A 361 37.41 8.99 15.50
N GLN A 362 36.21 8.82 16.06
CA GLN A 362 35.72 7.54 16.57
C GLN A 362 34.50 7.08 15.76
N ASN A 363 34.16 5.79 15.89
CA ASN A 363 32.87 5.26 15.47
C ASN A 363 32.27 4.44 16.61
N VAL A 364 31.02 4.03 16.45
CA VAL A 364 30.37 3.06 17.33
C VAL A 364 30.39 1.69 16.66
N ALA A 365 30.76 0.67 17.42
CA ALA A 365 31.01 -0.69 16.98
C ALA A 365 30.41 -1.75 17.90
N TYR A 366 30.52 -3.01 17.49
CA TYR A 366 29.94 -4.19 18.16
C TYR A 366 28.43 -4.08 18.30
N ILE A 367 27.76 -3.67 17.22
CA ILE A 367 26.33 -3.42 17.20
C ILE A 367 25.61 -4.63 16.60
N GLY A 368 24.76 -5.25 17.41
CA GLY A 368 23.95 -6.41 17.08
C GLY A 368 22.45 -6.15 17.19
N ASN A 369 21.67 -7.23 17.15
CA ASN A 369 20.22 -7.18 17.27
C ASN A 369 19.79 -6.69 18.66
N GLY A 370 18.96 -5.64 18.69
CA GLY A 370 18.39 -5.07 19.92
C GLY A 370 19.18 -3.90 20.50
N ASP A 371 20.35 -3.58 19.94
CA ASP A 371 21.16 -2.44 20.36
C ASP A 371 20.57 -1.12 19.88
N TRP A 372 21.04 -0.02 20.48
CA TRP A 372 20.55 1.31 20.15
C TRP A 372 21.48 2.43 20.60
N LEU A 373 21.36 3.57 19.93
CA LEU A 373 21.98 4.86 20.24
C LEU A 373 20.88 5.92 20.43
N GLN A 374 21.05 6.83 21.38
CA GLN A 374 20.11 7.92 21.68
C GLN A 374 20.80 9.27 21.53
N TYR A 375 20.14 10.22 20.86
CA TYR A 375 20.56 11.60 20.67
C TYR A 375 19.45 12.54 21.13
N ASN A 376 19.68 13.29 22.19
CA ASN A 376 18.73 14.25 22.72
C ASN A 376 18.76 15.56 21.92
N ASN A 377 17.64 16.28 21.93
CA ASN A 377 17.52 17.65 21.40
C ASN A 377 17.90 17.81 19.92
N VAL A 378 17.56 16.84 19.07
CA VAL A 378 17.74 16.91 17.61
C VAL A 378 16.61 17.72 16.99
N ASP A 379 16.96 18.82 16.32
CA ASP A 379 16.03 19.82 15.80
C ASP A 379 15.89 19.69 14.27
N PHE A 380 14.69 19.29 13.84
CA PHE A 380 14.31 19.18 12.42
C PHE A 380 13.75 20.50 11.86
N GLY A 381 13.70 21.56 12.66
CA GLY A 381 13.12 22.85 12.30
C GLY A 381 11.63 22.72 11.96
N THR A 382 11.18 23.40 10.92
CA THR A 382 9.79 23.30 10.42
C THR A 382 9.50 22.01 9.63
N GLY A 383 10.43 21.05 9.62
CA GLY A 383 10.36 19.81 8.85
C GLY A 383 10.96 19.91 7.45
N GLY A 384 10.45 19.09 6.52
CA GLY A 384 10.94 19.00 5.14
C GLY A 384 12.08 18.00 4.96
N VAL A 385 12.23 17.07 5.90
CA VAL A 385 13.19 15.97 5.77
C VAL A 385 12.68 14.98 4.71
N ARG A 386 13.56 14.61 3.77
CA ARG A 386 13.26 13.67 2.68
C ARG A 386 13.80 12.28 2.95
N ASP A 387 15.00 12.22 3.50
CA ASP A 387 15.71 11.00 3.80
C ASP A 387 16.76 11.24 4.91
N PHE A 388 17.42 10.16 5.30
CA PHE A 388 18.64 10.21 6.10
C PHE A 388 19.74 9.44 5.41
N VAL A 389 20.99 9.81 5.66
CA VAL A 389 22.18 9.06 5.28
C VAL A 389 22.93 8.71 6.55
N ALA A 390 23.34 7.45 6.67
CA ALA A 390 24.29 7.04 7.69
C ALA A 390 25.59 6.54 7.04
N ARG A 391 26.72 6.90 7.63
CA ARG A 391 28.04 6.35 7.28
C ARG A 391 28.28 5.11 8.12
N VAL A 392 28.24 3.96 7.47
CA VAL A 392 28.24 2.65 8.13
C VAL A 392 29.26 1.71 7.50
N ALA A 393 29.76 0.76 8.28
CA ALA A 393 30.63 -0.31 7.83
C ALA A 393 30.15 -1.65 8.39
N SER A 394 30.41 -2.74 7.69
CA SER A 394 30.05 -4.09 8.12
C SER A 394 31.09 -5.09 7.64
N GLY A 395 31.72 -5.78 8.58
CA GLY A 395 32.55 -6.96 8.33
C GLY A 395 31.81 -8.28 8.56
N ALA A 396 30.48 -8.23 8.66
CA ALA A 396 29.65 -9.38 9.01
C ALA A 396 29.73 -10.49 7.95
N ALA A 397 29.57 -11.76 8.33
CA ALA A 397 29.60 -12.88 7.38
C ALA A 397 28.50 -12.75 6.31
N ALA A 398 28.64 -13.46 5.17
CA ALA A 398 27.75 -13.30 4.01
C ALA A 398 26.24 -13.50 4.27
N ASN A 399 25.88 -14.21 5.34
CA ASN A 399 24.48 -14.45 5.74
C ASN A 399 24.03 -13.62 6.95
N VAL A 400 24.82 -12.63 7.37
CA VAL A 400 24.49 -11.72 8.46
C VAL A 400 24.16 -10.35 7.87
N SER A 401 22.95 -9.88 8.14
CA SER A 401 22.44 -8.57 7.74
C SER A 401 21.43 -8.09 8.75
N GLY A 402 21.17 -6.79 8.77
CA GLY A 402 20.18 -6.20 9.67
C GLY A 402 19.70 -4.85 9.17
N LEU A 403 18.75 -4.28 9.92
CA LEU A 403 18.19 -2.97 9.69
C LEU A 403 18.85 -1.95 10.61
N VAL A 404 19.27 -0.83 10.03
CA VAL A 404 19.55 0.41 10.76
C VAL A 404 18.29 1.24 10.68
N GLU A 405 17.69 1.52 11.82
CA GLU A 405 16.38 2.17 11.92
C GLU A 405 16.51 3.48 12.70
N VAL A 406 15.79 4.51 12.26
CA VAL A 406 15.68 5.79 12.97
C VAL A 406 14.33 5.82 13.67
N ARG A 407 14.29 6.14 14.96
CA ARG A 407 13.07 6.37 15.74
C ARG A 407 13.12 7.75 16.40
N VAL A 408 11.97 8.34 16.69
CA VAL A 408 11.88 9.62 17.41
C VAL A 408 11.11 9.45 18.70
N ASP A 409 11.51 10.19 19.73
CA ASP A 409 10.97 10.32 21.09
C ASP A 409 10.98 9.06 21.97
N SER A 410 10.87 7.87 21.39
CA SER A 410 10.97 6.61 22.12
C SER A 410 11.50 5.47 21.24
N ARG A 411 12.30 4.58 21.82
CA ARG A 411 12.75 3.32 21.17
C ARG A 411 11.59 2.38 20.87
N ALA A 412 10.48 2.50 21.59
CA ALA A 412 9.27 1.72 21.37
C ALA A 412 8.41 2.27 20.22
N ASN A 413 8.65 3.50 19.77
CA ASN A 413 7.93 4.08 18.63
C ASN A 413 8.36 3.40 17.34
N ALA A 414 7.47 3.28 16.36
CA ALA A 414 7.81 2.75 15.05
C ALA A 414 8.98 3.54 14.43
N PRO A 415 9.86 2.89 13.62
CA PRO A 415 10.87 3.61 12.87
C PRO A 415 10.22 4.66 11.97
N ILE A 416 10.79 5.86 11.96
CA ILE A 416 10.47 6.87 10.96
C ILE A 416 11.22 6.61 9.65
N GLY A 417 12.29 5.82 9.67
CA GLY A 417 13.04 5.45 8.48
C GLY A 417 13.99 4.31 8.75
N SER A 418 14.39 3.59 7.72
CA SER A 418 15.37 2.51 7.84
C SER A 418 16.08 2.21 6.52
N PHE A 419 17.18 1.48 6.62
CA PHE A 419 17.78 0.76 5.49
C PHE A 419 18.34 -0.58 5.95
N ALA A 420 18.40 -1.53 5.02
CA ALA A 420 19.07 -2.81 5.25
C ALA A 420 20.57 -2.69 4.98
N LEU A 421 21.38 -3.31 5.82
CA LEU A 421 22.82 -3.37 5.68
C LEU A 421 23.32 -4.82 5.78
N ALA A 422 24.15 -5.19 4.82
CA ALA A 422 24.96 -6.41 4.83
C ALA A 422 26.45 -6.02 4.75
N ASN A 423 27.33 -7.01 4.58
CA ASN A 423 28.78 -6.83 4.50
C ASN A 423 29.18 -5.73 3.50
N THR A 424 29.94 -4.75 3.95
CA THR A 424 30.44 -3.63 3.12
C THR A 424 31.86 -3.83 2.59
N GLY A 425 32.55 -4.88 3.07
CA GLY A 425 33.92 -5.24 2.76
C GLY A 425 34.84 -5.24 4.00
N GLY A 426 34.31 -5.05 5.21
CA GLY A 426 35.08 -5.00 6.46
C GLY A 426 34.52 -4.02 7.49
N TRP A 427 34.88 -4.19 8.76
CA TRP A 427 34.40 -3.38 9.90
C TRP A 427 34.81 -1.89 9.86
N GLN A 428 35.75 -1.55 8.98
CA GLN A 428 36.25 -0.20 8.76
C GLN A 428 36.18 0.18 7.26
N THR A 429 35.37 -0.55 6.48
CA THR A 429 35.12 -0.30 5.06
C THR A 429 33.82 0.46 4.90
N TRP A 430 33.91 1.79 4.97
CA TRP A 430 32.77 2.68 5.15
C TRP A 430 31.98 2.95 3.86
N ARG A 431 30.65 2.94 3.98
CA ARG A 431 29.69 3.32 2.94
C ARG A 431 28.68 4.31 3.50
N SER A 432 28.26 5.27 2.68
CA SER A 432 27.16 6.18 3.00
C SER A 432 25.90 5.59 2.41
N VAL A 433 24.98 5.16 3.28
CA VAL A 433 23.77 4.45 2.87
C VAL A 433 22.57 5.36 3.15
N PRO A 434 21.79 5.73 2.12
CA PRO A 434 20.55 6.47 2.31
C PRO A 434 19.42 5.53 2.77
N GLY A 435 18.54 6.04 3.61
CA GLY A 435 17.25 5.44 3.95
C GLY A 435 16.16 6.50 3.88
N ASN A 436 14.99 6.14 3.39
CA ASN A 436 13.85 7.06 3.37
C ASN A 436 13.38 7.32 4.81
N VAL A 437 12.88 8.53 5.08
CA VAL A 437 12.23 8.86 6.36
C VAL A 437 10.84 9.42 6.13
N SER A 438 9.94 9.18 7.08
CA SER A 438 8.72 9.98 7.21
C SER A 438 9.08 11.40 7.65
N ASN A 439 8.26 12.36 7.23
CA ASN A 439 8.52 13.76 7.54
C ASN A 439 8.42 14.00 9.06
N VAL A 440 9.45 14.62 9.62
CA VAL A 440 9.55 14.99 11.03
C VAL A 440 9.90 16.47 11.12
N SER A 441 9.28 17.17 12.07
CA SER A 441 9.49 18.60 12.33
C SER A 441 9.56 18.83 13.83
N GLY A 442 10.28 19.86 14.25
CA GLY A 442 10.45 20.20 15.65
C GLY A 442 11.62 19.46 16.28
N ARG A 443 11.68 19.52 17.61
CA ARG A 443 12.79 18.99 18.40
C ARG A 443 12.42 17.66 19.03
N HIS A 444 13.25 16.66 18.82
CA HIS A 444 13.02 15.29 19.24
C HIS A 444 14.23 14.69 19.94
N THR A 445 13.99 13.62 20.68
CA THR A 445 15.05 12.65 20.99
C THR A 445 15.08 11.64 19.85
N VAL A 446 16.20 11.56 19.11
CA VAL A 446 16.36 10.60 18.02
C VAL A 446 17.04 9.35 18.55
N PHE A 447 16.59 8.19 18.10
CA PHE A 447 17.23 6.91 18.35
C PHE A 447 17.66 6.28 17.03
N LEU A 448 18.85 5.70 17.02
CA LEU A 448 19.19 4.63 16.07
C LEU A 448 18.95 3.30 16.76
N THR A 449 18.15 2.42 16.17
CA THR A 449 17.95 1.05 16.65
C THR A 449 18.38 0.04 15.59
N PHE A 450 18.82 -1.12 16.06
CA PHE A 450 19.42 -2.13 15.20
C PHE A 450 18.70 -3.46 15.35
N THR A 451 18.18 -3.98 14.24
CA THR A 451 17.41 -5.23 14.22
C THR A 451 18.05 -6.22 13.26
N SER A 452 18.28 -7.46 13.69
CA SER A 452 18.83 -8.52 12.85
C SER A 452 18.17 -9.85 13.18
N GLY A 453 17.99 -10.70 12.17
CA GLY A 453 17.50 -12.07 12.35
C GLY A 453 18.53 -13.02 12.96
N GLN A 454 19.73 -12.53 13.28
CA GLN A 454 20.85 -13.30 13.81
C GLN A 454 21.47 -12.61 15.04
N PRO A 455 22.07 -13.36 15.97
CA PRO A 455 22.64 -12.80 17.20
C PRO A 455 24.02 -12.13 16.98
N ALA A 456 24.62 -12.23 15.80
CA ALA A 456 25.93 -11.65 15.51
C ALA A 456 25.85 -10.14 15.25
N ASP A 457 26.89 -9.43 15.65
CA ASP A 457 27.09 -8.02 15.28
C ASP A 457 27.08 -7.87 13.77
N PHE A 458 26.47 -6.80 13.27
CA PHE A 458 26.29 -6.62 11.84
C PHE A 458 26.65 -5.22 11.32
N VAL A 459 26.86 -4.23 12.19
CA VAL A 459 27.11 -2.85 11.76
C VAL A 459 28.04 -2.08 12.69
N ASN A 460 28.88 -1.24 12.12
CA ASN A 460 29.53 -0.10 12.75
C ASN A 460 28.91 1.17 12.18
N VAL A 461 28.69 2.21 13.01
CA VAL A 461 28.15 3.50 12.57
C VAL A 461 29.16 4.59 12.90
N ASN A 462 29.54 5.39 11.90
CA ASN A 462 30.42 6.55 12.05
C ASN A 462 29.57 7.81 12.32
N TRP A 463 28.58 8.10 11.48
CA TRP A 463 27.69 9.25 11.67
C TRP A 463 26.34 9.07 10.99
N VAL A 464 25.36 9.91 11.36
CA VAL A 464 24.05 10.04 10.69
C VAL A 464 23.74 11.51 10.37
N GLN A 465 23.09 11.76 9.23
CA GLN A 465 22.65 13.09 8.81
C GLN A 465 21.30 13.00 8.11
N PHE A 466 20.37 13.90 8.43
CA PHE A 466 19.10 14.04 7.72
C PHE A 466 19.22 15.05 6.57
N ARG A 467 18.46 14.88 5.49
CA ARG A 467 18.55 15.76 4.31
C ARG A 467 17.18 16.31 3.91
N ARG A 468 17.19 17.50 3.32
CA ARG A 468 16.02 18.20 2.78
C ARG A 468 15.94 18.15 1.27
#